data_AF-A0A9D2I246-F1
#
_entry.id   AF-A0A9D2I246-F1
#
_cell.length_a   1.000
_cell.length_b   1.000
_cell.length_c   1.000
_cell.angle_alpha   90.00
_cell.angle_beta   90.00
_cell.angle_gamma   90.00
#
_symmetry.space_group_name_H-M   'P 1'
#
loop_
_entity.id
_entity.type
_entity.pdbx_description
1 polymer ?
#
loop_
_entity_poly.entity_id
_entity_poly.type
_entity_poly.pdbx_seq_one_letter_code
_entity_poly.pdbx_strand_id
1 'polypeptide(L)'
;MTIFNIVDYGAIGDGQTDATNSFKQAIAAAVQVGGGTIYVPSGIYKTGPIRLESHISLEVSPGATLSFVTDQTAYPVVHSRWEGWTQDVYQSCIYAEHAENIKICGGGIIDGNGAEWWDLFRNRRQELRYPRPKLISFEQSNR
;
A
#
# COMPACT_ATOMS: atom_id res chain seq x y z
N MET A 1 17.49 -14.10 1.49
CA MET A 1 16.20 -13.43 1.79
C MET A 1 15.12 -14.13 0.99
N THR A 2 14.06 -14.61 1.65
CA THR A 2 13.00 -15.40 1.00
C THR A 2 12.12 -14.49 0.15
N ILE A 3 11.74 -14.96 -1.04
CA ILE A 3 10.90 -14.21 -1.98
C ILE A 3 9.49 -14.78 -1.94
N PHE A 4 8.52 -13.88 -1.85
CA PHE A 4 7.08 -14.14 -1.85
C PHE A 4 6.48 -13.40 -3.04
N ASN A 5 6.34 -14.09 -4.17
CA ASN A 5 5.79 -13.52 -5.39
C ASN A 5 4.27 -13.45 -5.27
N ILE A 6 3.68 -12.26 -5.42
CA ILE A 6 2.23 -12.07 -5.26
C ILE A 6 1.38 -12.91 -6.23
N VAL A 7 1.95 -13.33 -7.37
CA VAL A 7 1.23 -14.20 -8.33
C VAL A 7 1.05 -15.62 -7.80
N ASP A 8 1.94 -16.09 -6.92
CA ASP A 8 1.80 -17.38 -6.23
C ASP A 8 0.66 -17.33 -5.19
N TYR A 9 0.21 -16.13 -4.84
CA TYR A 9 -0.95 -15.84 -3.98
C TYR A 9 -2.19 -15.40 -4.78
N GLY A 10 -2.21 -15.66 -6.09
CA GLY A 10 -3.36 -15.43 -6.95
C GLY A 10 -3.51 -14.01 -7.50
N ALA A 11 -2.50 -13.14 -7.38
CA ALA A 11 -2.55 -11.82 -8.01
C ALA A 11 -2.52 -11.96 -9.54
N ILE A 12 -3.37 -11.20 -10.23
CA ILE A 12 -3.41 -11.15 -11.70
C ILE A 12 -3.02 -9.73 -12.13
N GLY A 13 -2.01 -9.61 -12.99
CA GLY A 13 -1.46 -8.33 -13.47
C GLY A 13 -2.26 -7.67 -14.59
N ASP A 14 -3.59 -7.79 -14.59
CA ASP A 14 -4.51 -7.34 -15.66
C ASP A 14 -5.08 -5.93 -15.46
N GLY A 15 -4.75 -5.26 -14.35
CA GLY A 15 -5.26 -3.95 -13.96
C GLY A 15 -6.72 -3.92 -13.52
N GLN A 16 -7.38 -5.07 -13.41
CA GLN A 16 -8.81 -5.20 -13.13
C GLN A 16 -9.08 -6.03 -11.88
N THR A 17 -8.40 -7.17 -11.76
CA THR A 17 -8.53 -8.11 -10.65
C THR A 17 -7.94 -7.51 -9.37
N ASP A 18 -8.68 -7.60 -8.27
CA ASP A 18 -8.24 -7.10 -6.97
C ASP A 18 -7.17 -8.02 -6.35
N ALA A 19 -5.94 -7.51 -6.27
CA ALA A 19 -4.77 -8.19 -5.69
C ALA A 19 -4.64 -7.99 -4.18
N THR A 20 -5.57 -7.30 -3.50
CA THR A 20 -5.48 -6.95 -2.07
C THR A 20 -5.23 -8.18 -1.20
N ASN A 21 -5.96 -9.26 -1.43
CA ASN A 21 -5.80 -10.48 -0.63
C ASN A 21 -4.48 -11.20 -0.93
N SER A 22 -3.99 -11.13 -2.16
CA SER A 22 -2.68 -11.68 -2.54
C SER A 22 -1.54 -10.97 -1.81
N PHE A 23 -1.59 -9.63 -1.70
CA PHE A 23 -0.63 -8.88 -0.89
C PHE A 23 -0.71 -9.28 0.59
N LYS A 24 -1.91 -9.36 1.17
CA LYS A 24 -2.10 -9.76 2.59
C LYS A 24 -1.51 -11.15 2.86
N GLN A 25 -1.75 -12.12 1.97
CA GLN A 25 -1.25 -13.48 2.14
C GLN A 25 0.28 -13.56 1.97
N ALA A 26 0.84 -12.87 0.97
CA ALA A 26 2.28 -12.81 0.77
C ALA A 26 3.01 -12.19 1.99
N ILE A 27 2.47 -11.09 2.52
CA ILE A 27 3.01 -10.42 3.72
C ILE A 27 2.89 -11.33 4.95
N ALA A 28 1.74 -11.97 5.16
CA ALA A 28 1.56 -12.90 6.27
C ALA A 28 2.56 -14.07 6.21
N ALA A 29 2.78 -14.65 5.02
CA ALA A 29 3.75 -15.72 4.82
C ALA A 29 5.20 -15.25 5.07
N ALA A 30 5.54 -14.03 4.66
CA ALA A 30 6.85 -13.44 4.95
C ALA A 30 7.07 -13.22 6.44
N VAL A 31 6.07 -12.69 7.15
CA VAL A 31 6.14 -12.48 8.61
C VAL A 31 6.33 -13.80 9.35
N GLN A 32 5.66 -14.88 8.92
CA GLN A 32 5.79 -16.21 9.54
C GLN A 32 7.21 -16.77 9.54
N VAL A 33 8.05 -16.38 8.57
CA VAL A 33 9.45 -16.83 8.49
C VAL A 33 10.46 -15.77 8.94
N GLY A 34 9.98 -14.70 9.61
CA GLY A 34 10.82 -13.63 10.15
C GLY A 34 11.18 -12.52 9.16
N GLY A 35 10.45 -12.39 8.05
CA GLY A 35 10.64 -11.36 7.04
C GLY A 35 10.89 -11.92 5.64
N GLY A 36 11.00 -11.01 4.67
CA GLY A 36 11.20 -11.42 3.29
C GLY A 36 10.92 -10.33 2.28
N THR A 37 10.96 -10.71 1.02
CA THR A 37 10.67 -9.84 -0.11
C THR A 37 9.31 -10.17 -0.70
N ILE A 38 8.38 -9.21 -0.65
CA ILE A 38 7.15 -9.24 -1.41
C ILE A 38 7.48 -8.78 -2.82
N TYR A 39 7.49 -9.72 -3.75
CA TYR A 39 7.90 -9.50 -5.12
C TYR A 39 6.69 -9.26 -6.01
N VAL A 40 6.70 -8.14 -6.72
CA VAL A 40 5.68 -7.73 -7.69
C VAL A 40 6.30 -7.82 -9.08
N PRO A 41 5.96 -8.84 -9.90
CA PRO A 41 6.45 -8.96 -11.26
C PRO A 41 5.79 -7.96 -12.20
N SER A 42 6.22 -7.88 -13.47
CA SER A 42 5.60 -7.00 -14.46
C SER A 42 4.09 -7.23 -14.58
N GLY A 43 3.33 -6.16 -14.84
CA GLY A 43 1.86 -6.18 -14.90
C GLY A 43 1.24 -5.01 -14.14
N ILE A 44 -0.07 -4.84 -14.24
CA ILE A 44 -0.81 -3.82 -13.50
C ILE A 44 -1.63 -4.51 -12.42
N TYR A 45 -1.39 -4.17 -11.15
CA TYR A 45 -2.03 -4.81 -10.01
C TYR A 45 -2.92 -3.79 -9.30
N LYS A 46 -4.24 -3.97 -9.45
CA LYS A 46 -5.22 -3.18 -8.72
C LYS A 46 -5.24 -3.67 -7.27
N THR A 47 -5.14 -2.76 -6.31
CA THR A 47 -5.09 -3.15 -4.88
C THR A 47 -5.65 -2.06 -3.97
N GLY A 48 -6.20 -2.48 -2.83
CA GLY A 48 -6.39 -1.64 -1.65
C GLY A 48 -5.06 -1.27 -0.98
N PRO A 49 -5.13 -0.60 0.18
CA PRO A 49 -3.93 -0.21 0.90
C PRO A 49 -3.11 -1.42 1.37
N ILE A 50 -1.80 -1.28 1.32
CA ILE A 50 -0.83 -2.30 1.74
C ILE A 50 -0.24 -1.88 3.08
N ARG A 51 -0.44 -2.69 4.11
CA ARG A 51 0.23 -2.54 5.42
C ARG A 51 1.46 -3.45 5.45
N LEU A 52 2.64 -2.85 5.56
CA LEU A 52 3.91 -3.54 5.72
C LEU A 52 4.20 -3.77 7.20
N GLU A 53 4.90 -4.85 7.49
CA GLU A 53 5.36 -5.27 8.81
C GLU A 53 6.89 -5.22 8.88
N SER A 54 7.47 -5.47 10.06
CA SER A 54 8.94 -5.50 10.23
C SER A 54 9.62 -6.51 9.31
N HIS A 55 10.82 -6.17 8.85
CA HIS A 55 11.69 -6.99 7.98
C HIS A 55 11.07 -7.32 6.60
N ILE A 56 10.12 -6.51 6.14
CA ILE A 56 9.51 -6.65 4.82
C ILE A 56 10.20 -5.72 3.80
N SER A 57 10.63 -6.33 2.70
CA SER A 57 11.01 -5.62 1.47
C SER A 57 9.88 -5.72 0.45
N LEU A 58 9.31 -4.60 0.01
CA LEU A 58 8.41 -4.54 -1.13
C LEU A 58 9.22 -4.22 -2.40
N GLU A 59 9.32 -5.18 -3.31
CA GLU A 59 10.04 -5.03 -4.57
C GLU A 59 9.07 -4.92 -5.75
N VAL A 60 8.96 -3.71 -6.29
CA VAL A 60 8.11 -3.41 -7.46
C VAL A 60 8.97 -3.43 -8.72
N SER A 61 8.92 -4.54 -9.45
CA SER A 61 9.81 -4.77 -10.60
C SER A 61 9.58 -3.77 -11.74
N PRO A 62 10.59 -3.52 -12.60
CA PRO A 62 10.37 -2.80 -13.85
C PRO A 62 9.20 -3.38 -14.65
N GLY A 63 8.31 -2.51 -15.15
CA GLY A 63 7.09 -2.92 -15.85
C GLY A 63 5.94 -3.35 -14.93
N ALA A 64 6.12 -3.34 -13.60
CA ALA A 64 5.03 -3.49 -12.65
C ALA A 64 4.40 -2.12 -12.31
N THR A 65 3.09 -2.09 -12.13
CA THR A 65 2.35 -0.93 -11.62
C THR A 65 1.44 -1.37 -10.49
N LEU A 66 1.60 -0.78 -9.30
CA LEU A 66 0.61 -0.86 -8.23
C LEU A 66 -0.41 0.25 -8.48
N SER A 67 -1.66 -0.11 -8.76
CA SER A 67 -2.74 0.84 -8.99
C SER A 67 -3.70 0.80 -7.81
N PHE A 68 -3.65 1.81 -6.94
CA PHE A 68 -4.44 1.81 -5.71
C PHE A 68 -5.89 2.21 -5.98
N VAL A 69 -6.84 1.49 -5.39
CA VAL A 69 -8.26 1.86 -5.51
C VAL A 69 -8.55 3.22 -4.88
N THR A 70 -9.59 3.89 -5.34
CA THR A 70 -10.03 5.20 -4.84
C THR A 70 -11.26 5.12 -3.95
N ASP A 71 -11.77 3.89 -3.74
CA ASP A 71 -12.89 3.63 -2.84
C ASP A 71 -12.48 3.91 -1.39
N GLN A 72 -13.09 4.94 -0.79
CA GLN A 72 -12.84 5.36 0.59
C GLN A 72 -13.06 4.22 1.60
N THR A 73 -13.97 3.27 1.32
CA THR A 73 -14.29 2.16 2.23
C THR A 73 -13.19 1.10 2.29
N ALA A 74 -12.31 1.06 1.29
CA ALA A 74 -11.15 0.17 1.26
C ALA A 74 -10.04 0.61 2.21
N TYR A 75 -10.05 1.87 2.66
CA TYR A 75 -9.01 2.46 3.49
C TYR A 75 -9.40 2.45 4.97
N PRO A 76 -8.66 1.71 5.83
CA PRO A 76 -8.80 1.82 7.27
C PRO A 76 -8.56 3.26 7.75
N VAL A 77 -9.18 3.63 8.85
CA VAL A 77 -8.90 4.90 9.53
C VAL A 77 -7.77 4.66 10.51
N VAL A 78 -6.71 5.48 10.44
CA VAL A 78 -5.55 5.43 11.34
C VAL A 78 -5.34 6.80 11.98
N HIS A 79 -4.73 6.81 13.16
CA HIS A 79 -4.38 8.05 13.84
C HIS A 79 -2.97 8.46 13.42
N SER A 80 -2.85 9.49 12.58
CA SER A 80 -1.56 9.86 11.97
C SER A 80 -1.43 11.38 11.85
N ARG A 81 -0.19 11.84 11.67
CA ARG A 81 0.11 13.25 11.46
C ARG A 81 -0.33 13.69 10.07
N TRP A 82 -1.10 14.78 10.05
CA TRP A 82 -1.62 15.45 8.86
C TRP A 82 -1.45 16.96 8.99
N GLU A 83 -0.69 17.57 8.07
CA GLU A 83 -0.48 19.03 7.99
C GLU A 83 -0.13 19.71 9.32
N GLY A 84 0.67 19.04 10.16
CA GLY A 84 1.18 19.59 11.42
C GLY A 84 0.46 19.11 12.68
N TRP A 85 -0.69 18.45 12.57
CA TRP A 85 -1.49 17.97 13.70
C TRP A 85 -1.79 16.48 13.59
N THR A 86 -2.00 15.80 14.71
CA THR A 86 -2.41 14.38 14.71
C THR A 86 -3.94 14.30 14.71
N GLN A 87 -4.50 13.54 13.78
CA GLN A 87 -5.93 13.34 13.63
C GLN A 87 -6.21 11.99 12.96
N ASP A 88 -7.49 11.62 12.93
CA ASP A 88 -7.93 10.43 12.20
C ASP A 88 -7.89 10.72 10.69
N VAL A 89 -7.20 9.84 9.95
CA VAL A 89 -7.01 9.95 8.49
C VAL A 89 -7.25 8.60 7.83
N TYR A 90 -7.54 8.62 6.53
CA TYR A 90 -7.45 7.38 5.75
C TYR A 90 -5.99 6.89 5.73
N GLN A 91 -5.81 5.59 5.96
CA GLN A 91 -4.50 4.93 5.91
C GLN A 91 -3.81 5.25 4.58
N SER A 92 -2.48 5.40 4.59
CA SER A 92 -1.72 5.62 3.37
C SER A 92 -1.78 4.40 2.44
N CYS A 93 -1.57 4.60 1.14
CA CYS A 93 -1.60 3.52 0.15
C CYS A 93 -0.58 2.43 0.51
N ILE A 94 0.62 2.82 0.87
CA ILE A 94 1.59 1.94 1.56
C ILE A 94 1.82 2.51 2.94
N TYR A 95 1.60 1.68 3.96
CA TYR A 95 1.62 2.09 5.35
C TYR A 95 2.42 1.12 6.20
N ALA A 96 3.11 1.63 7.21
CA ALA A 96 3.65 0.84 8.30
C ALA A 96 3.59 1.64 9.60
N GLU A 97 3.47 0.93 10.71
CA GLU A 97 3.40 1.50 12.04
C GLU A 97 4.12 0.58 13.01
N HIS A 98 4.97 1.14 13.88
CA HIS A 98 5.77 0.36 14.84
C HIS A 98 6.62 -0.75 14.19
N ALA A 99 7.10 -0.53 12.98
CA ALA A 99 7.84 -1.53 12.22
C ALA A 99 9.32 -1.14 12.06
N GLU A 100 10.17 -2.13 11.78
CA GLU A 100 11.61 -1.92 11.55
C GLU A 100 12.10 -2.64 10.30
N ASN A 101 13.21 -2.17 9.72
CA ASN A 101 13.84 -2.79 8.55
C ASN A 101 12.91 -2.95 7.33
N ILE A 102 12.08 -1.94 7.06
CA ILE A 102 11.24 -1.89 5.86
C ILE A 102 12.03 -1.33 4.68
N LYS A 103 11.88 -1.97 3.53
CA LYS A 103 12.45 -1.49 2.26
C LYS A 103 11.36 -1.43 1.19
N ILE A 104 11.32 -0.35 0.41
CA ILE A 104 10.60 -0.29 -0.86
C ILE A 104 11.65 -0.08 -1.95
N CYS A 105 11.70 -0.97 -2.94
CA CYS A 105 12.68 -0.90 -4.02
C CYS A 105 12.13 -1.45 -5.34
N GLY A 106 12.99 -1.42 -6.36
CA GLY A 106 12.66 -1.85 -7.72
C GLY A 106 12.61 -0.66 -8.68
N GLY A 107 11.99 -0.86 -9.84
CA GLY A 107 11.91 0.12 -10.91
C GLY A 107 10.51 0.26 -11.53
N GLY A 108 9.48 -0.28 -10.88
CA GLY A 108 8.10 -0.14 -11.29
C GLY A 108 7.43 1.13 -10.75
N ILE A 109 6.12 1.20 -10.94
CA ILE A 109 5.30 2.38 -10.67
C ILE A 109 4.41 2.12 -9.44
N ILE A 110 4.29 3.14 -8.58
CA ILE A 110 3.33 3.19 -7.48
C ILE A 110 2.34 4.30 -7.79
N ASP A 111 1.16 3.93 -8.28
CA ASP A 111 0.10 4.85 -8.69
C ASP A 111 -1.03 4.88 -7.66
N GLY A 112 -1.08 5.98 -6.89
CA GLY A 112 -2.12 6.21 -5.89
C GLY A 112 -3.49 6.62 -6.45
N ASN A 113 -3.63 6.72 -7.79
CA ASN A 113 -4.84 7.22 -8.46
C ASN A 113 -5.36 8.55 -7.87
N GLY A 114 -4.42 9.47 -7.62
CA GLY A 114 -4.68 10.68 -6.82
C GLY A 114 -5.70 11.67 -7.41
N ALA A 115 -6.00 11.58 -8.72
CA ALA A 115 -6.91 12.52 -9.38
C ALA A 115 -8.31 12.54 -8.75
N GLU A 116 -8.86 11.37 -8.44
CA GLU A 116 -10.18 11.27 -7.81
C GLU A 116 -10.18 11.82 -6.38
N TRP A 117 -9.11 11.54 -5.61
CA TRP A 117 -8.92 12.11 -4.27
C TRP A 117 -8.83 13.63 -4.29
N TRP A 118 -8.20 14.22 -5.31
CA TRP A 118 -8.12 15.66 -5.47
C TRP A 118 -9.45 16.27 -5.88
N ASP A 119 -10.21 15.60 -6.73
CA ASP A 119 -11.57 16.03 -7.07
C ASP A 119 -12.48 16.02 -5.84
N LEU A 120 -12.45 14.93 -5.06
CA LEU A 120 -13.17 14.84 -3.77
C LEU A 120 -12.77 16.00 -2.84
N PHE A 121 -11.48 16.28 -2.71
CA PHE A 121 -11.00 17.35 -1.84
C PHE A 121 -11.41 18.76 -2.29
N ARG A 122 -11.36 19.04 -3.60
CA ARG A 122 -11.57 20.38 -4.16
C ARG A 122 -13.04 20.70 -4.44
N ASN A 123 -13.80 19.71 -4.89
CA ASN A 123 -15.13 19.90 -5.45
C ASN A 123 -16.24 19.24 -4.63
N ARG A 124 -15.92 18.17 -3.87
CA ARG A 124 -16.90 17.35 -3.15
C ARG A 124 -16.49 17.09 -1.70
N ARG A 125 -15.96 18.12 -1.03
CA ARG A 125 -15.31 17.99 0.29
C ARG A 125 -16.21 17.39 1.37
N GLN A 126 -17.53 17.58 1.26
CA GLN A 126 -18.55 16.99 2.14
C GLN A 126 -18.64 15.46 2.06
N GLU A 127 -18.20 14.86 0.96
CA GLU A 127 -18.14 13.39 0.77
C GLU A 127 -16.87 12.78 1.38
N LEU A 128 -15.91 13.61 1.81
CA LEU A 128 -14.64 13.18 2.37
C LEU A 128 -14.71 13.20 3.90
N ARG A 129 -14.96 12.04 4.51
CA ARG A 129 -15.14 11.94 5.97
C ARG A 129 -13.84 12.14 6.76
N TYR A 130 -12.72 11.71 6.19
CA TYR A 130 -11.38 11.84 6.77
C TYR A 130 -10.40 12.38 5.72
N PRO A 131 -9.28 13.00 6.12
CA PRO A 131 -8.25 13.40 5.17
C PRO A 131 -7.81 12.26 4.26
N ARG A 132 -7.66 12.60 2.98
CA ARG A 132 -7.29 11.69 1.88
C ARG A 132 -5.96 10.97 2.14
N PRO A 133 -5.74 9.75 1.61
CA PRO A 133 -4.54 8.99 1.88
C PRO A 133 -3.26 9.67 1.33
N LYS A 134 -2.16 9.52 2.06
CA LYS A 134 -0.79 9.75 1.54
C LYS A 134 -0.39 8.57 0.65
N LEU A 135 0.60 8.74 -0.23
CA LEU A 135 1.11 7.64 -1.03
C LEU A 135 1.86 6.61 -0.15
N ILE A 136 2.82 7.08 0.65
CA ILE A 136 3.61 6.25 1.57
C ILE A 136 3.68 6.98 2.91
N SER A 137 3.48 6.25 4.01
CA SER A 137 3.71 6.77 5.37
C SER A 137 4.20 5.66 6.29
N PHE A 138 5.32 5.91 6.98
CA PHE A 138 5.85 5.05 8.02
C PHE A 138 5.79 5.81 9.34
N GLU A 139 4.98 5.31 10.26
CA GLU A 139 4.75 5.93 11.56
C GLU A 139 5.52 5.16 12.62
N GLN A 140 6.23 5.88 13.50
CA GLN A 140 6.95 5.29 14.65
C GLN A 140 7.80 4.06 14.27
N SER A 141 8.39 4.11 13.08
CA SER A 141 9.13 3.02 12.46
C SER A 141 10.61 3.38 12.36
N ASN A 142 11.47 2.38 12.53
CA ASN A 142 12.91 2.56 12.60
C ASN A 142 13.62 1.86 11.44
N ARG A 143 14.85 2.27 11.18
CA ARG A 143 15.70 1.61 10.19
C ARG A 143 16.11 0.24 10.67
#